data_AF-A0A366LX01-F1
#
_entry.id   AF-A0A366LX01-F1
#
_cell.length_a   1.000
_cell.length_b   1.000
_cell.length_c   1.000
_cell.angle_alpha   90.00
_cell.angle_beta   90.00
_cell.angle_gamma   90.00
#
_symmetry.space_group_name_H-M   'P 1'
#
loop_
_entity.id
_entity.type
_entity.pdbx_description
1 polymer ?
#
loop_
_entity_poly.entity_id
_entity_poly.type
_entity_poly.pdbx_seq_one_letter_code
_entity_poly.pdbx_strand_id
1 'polypeptide(L)'
;MTTDRPDRPDRAERIRHADRLDQPRALRRTVRLHYDPETFGKLSERIARFLGTARFLVYMTGFIVVWVLWNTLAPDTWRFDEYPFIFLTLILSLQASYAAPLILLAQNRQDDRDRVQYEQDRMVAERNQADTEYLTRELAGLRVALADVATRDFLRAELQRLVEDVRARPR
;
A
#
# COMPACT_ATOMS: atom_id res chain seq x y z
N MET A 1 11.88 -42.18 -67.03
CA MET A 1 11.91 -43.26 -66.02
C MET A 1 13.04 -42.93 -65.05
N THR A 2 12.80 -42.00 -64.12
CA THR A 2 12.39 -42.28 -62.71
C THR A 2 13.54 -42.94 -61.95
N THR A 3 14.47 -42.13 -61.45
CA THR A 3 14.58 -41.66 -60.05
C THR A 3 14.91 -42.77 -59.05
N ASP A 4 16.10 -42.74 -58.47
CA ASP A 4 16.28 -43.08 -57.07
C ASP A 4 17.41 -42.24 -56.49
N ARG A 5 17.09 -41.47 -55.44
CA ARG A 5 18.00 -40.54 -54.76
C ARG A 5 17.84 -40.86 -53.27
N PRO A 6 18.90 -41.23 -52.55
CA PRO A 6 18.74 -41.72 -51.19
C PRO A 6 18.32 -40.61 -50.23
N ASP A 7 17.45 -41.05 -49.32
CA ASP A 7 16.80 -40.38 -48.22
C ASP A 7 17.77 -39.55 -47.35
N ARG A 8 17.44 -38.27 -47.13
CA ARG A 8 18.21 -37.39 -46.24
C ARG A 8 17.44 -37.26 -44.93
N PRO A 9 17.95 -37.76 -43.80
CA PRO A 9 17.27 -37.61 -42.53
C PRO A 9 17.28 -36.13 -42.07
N ASP A 10 16.08 -35.59 -41.93
CA ASP A 10 15.60 -34.73 -40.85
C ASP A 10 16.58 -33.72 -40.25
N ARG A 11 16.85 -32.67 -41.04
CA ARG A 11 17.44 -31.42 -40.52
C ARG A 11 16.46 -30.63 -39.63
N ALA A 12 15.19 -31.04 -39.54
CA ALA A 12 14.13 -30.30 -38.86
C ALA A 12 14.15 -30.48 -37.32
N GLU A 13 14.78 -31.52 -36.78
CA GLU A 13 14.78 -31.77 -35.32
C GLU A 13 15.94 -31.10 -34.56
N ARG A 14 17.01 -30.68 -35.25
CA ARG A 14 18.20 -30.10 -34.58
C ARG A 14 18.02 -28.66 -34.09
N ILE A 15 16.91 -27.99 -34.40
CA ILE A 15 16.68 -26.57 -34.08
C ILE A 15 15.67 -26.37 -32.94
N ARG A 16 15.35 -27.41 -32.14
CA ARG A 16 14.51 -27.25 -30.93
C ARG A 16 15.29 -27.18 -29.61
N HIS A 17 16.62 -27.26 -29.65
CA HIS A 17 17.46 -27.33 -28.44
C HIS A 17 18.39 -26.15 -28.19
N ALA A 18 18.34 -25.09 -29.01
CA ALA A 18 19.34 -24.02 -28.96
C ALA A 18 18.81 -22.66 -28.48
N ASP A 19 17.67 -22.59 -27.78
CA ASP A 19 17.10 -21.26 -27.49
C ASP A 19 16.34 -21.11 -26.16
N ARG A 20 17.01 -21.41 -25.05
CA ARG A 20 16.63 -20.89 -23.72
C ARG A 20 17.85 -20.63 -22.82
N LEU A 21 18.83 -19.93 -23.35
CA LEU A 21 19.98 -19.42 -22.57
C LEU A 21 19.77 -17.98 -22.05
N ASP A 22 18.63 -17.34 -22.38
CA ASP A 22 18.28 -15.98 -21.95
C ASP A 22 17.52 -15.89 -20.62
N GLN A 23 17.31 -17.01 -19.91
CA GLN A 23 16.85 -16.93 -18.53
C GLN A 23 18.08 -16.83 -17.64
N PRO A 24 18.37 -15.66 -17.03
CA PRO A 24 19.41 -15.59 -16.02
C PRO A 24 19.03 -16.59 -14.94
N ARG A 25 19.83 -17.66 -14.81
CA ARG A 25 19.80 -18.56 -13.66
C ARG A 25 20.08 -17.69 -12.44
N ALA A 26 19.02 -17.19 -11.81
CA ALA A 26 19.09 -16.56 -10.51
C ALA A 26 19.44 -17.65 -9.50
N LEU A 27 20.74 -17.97 -9.41
CA LEU A 27 21.33 -18.76 -8.34
C LEU A 27 21.34 -17.93 -7.03
N ARG A 28 20.20 -17.29 -6.70
CA ARG A 28 19.95 -16.77 -5.38
C ARG A 28 19.40 -17.91 -4.57
N ARG A 29 20.30 -18.73 -4.02
CA ARG A 29 20.04 -19.49 -2.80
C ARG A 29 19.80 -18.49 -1.67
N THR A 30 18.68 -17.76 -1.76
CA THR A 30 18.12 -17.07 -0.63
C THR A 30 17.71 -18.19 0.31
N VAL A 31 18.34 -18.23 1.47
CA VAL A 31 17.77 -18.91 2.62
C VAL A 31 16.44 -18.21 2.84
N ARG A 32 15.38 -18.71 2.20
CA ARG A 32 14.02 -18.34 2.52
C ARG A 32 13.77 -18.94 3.89
N LEU A 33 14.22 -18.23 4.92
CA LEU A 33 13.69 -18.40 6.25
C LEU A 33 12.18 -18.31 6.07
N HIS A 34 11.51 -19.46 6.19
CA HIS A 34 10.06 -19.55 6.12
C HIS A 34 9.54 -18.86 7.37
N TYR A 35 9.42 -17.54 7.31
CA TYR A 35 8.89 -16.70 8.35
C TYR A 35 7.37 -16.71 8.17
N ASP A 36 6.64 -17.30 9.11
CA ASP A 36 5.17 -17.40 9.07
C ASP A 36 4.54 -16.00 9.18
N PRO A 37 4.07 -15.40 8.08
CA PRO A 37 3.70 -13.98 8.07
C PRO A 37 2.54 -13.65 9.03
N GLU A 38 1.75 -14.65 9.40
CA GLU A 38 0.57 -14.51 10.27
C GLU A 38 0.91 -14.36 11.75
N THR A 39 1.89 -15.10 12.27
CA THR A 39 2.35 -14.97 13.67
C THR A 39 3.16 -13.70 13.86
N PHE A 40 3.99 -13.33 12.87
CA PHE A 40 4.71 -12.05 12.88
C PHE A 40 3.75 -10.86 12.72
N GLY A 41 2.69 -10.98 11.93
CA GLY A 41 1.67 -9.94 11.79
C GLY A 41 1.00 -9.57 13.11
N LYS A 42 0.61 -10.58 13.90
CA LYS A 42 0.01 -10.39 15.22
C LYS A 42 1.00 -9.80 16.23
N LEU A 43 2.26 -10.23 16.18
CA LEU A 43 3.31 -9.72 17.06
C LEU A 43 3.59 -8.23 16.79
N SER A 44 3.80 -7.85 15.53
CA SER A 44 4.10 -6.45 15.17
C SER A 44 2.95 -5.50 15.49
N GLU A 45 1.70 -5.93 15.31
CA GLU A 45 0.53 -5.12 15.69
C GLU A 45 0.41 -4.92 17.21
N ARG A 46 0.79 -5.92 17.99
CA ARG A 46 0.84 -5.81 19.45
C ARG A 46 1.97 -4.87 19.90
N ILE A 47 3.15 -4.97 19.28
CA ILE A 47 4.29 -4.09 19.55
C ILE A 47 3.97 -2.64 19.17
N ALA A 48 3.38 -2.40 18.00
CA ALA A 48 3.02 -1.04 17.56
C ALA A 48 2.02 -0.37 18.52
N ARG A 49 0.99 -1.10 18.96
CA ARG A 49 0.04 -0.61 19.98
C ARG A 49 0.71 -0.40 21.33
N PHE A 50 1.69 -1.22 21.69
CA PHE A 50 2.40 -1.13 22.96
C PHE A 50 3.36 0.06 23.01
N LEU A 51 4.20 0.26 22.00
CA LEU A 51 5.15 1.37 21.90
C LEU A 51 4.46 2.73 21.70
N GLY A 52 3.33 2.77 20.97
CA GLY A 52 2.58 4.00 20.72
C GLY A 52 1.76 4.51 21.92
N THR A 53 1.69 3.76 23.02
CA THR A 53 0.86 4.11 24.18
C THR A 53 1.71 4.75 25.29
N ALA A 54 1.27 5.88 25.85
CA ALA A 54 1.94 6.58 26.96
C ALA A 54 2.18 5.69 28.21
N ARG A 55 1.41 4.61 28.36
CA ARG A 55 1.55 3.61 29.42
C ARG A 55 2.93 2.94 29.42
N PHE A 56 3.54 2.67 28.25
CA PHE A 56 4.86 2.04 28.18
C PHE A 56 5.94 2.93 28.82
N LEU A 57 5.92 4.23 28.49
CA LEU A 57 6.83 5.21 29.07
C LEU A 57 6.68 5.28 30.58
N VAL A 58 5.44 5.32 31.09
CA VAL A 58 5.18 5.33 32.55
C VAL A 58 5.75 4.08 33.24
N TYR A 59 5.54 2.89 32.69
CA TYR A 59 6.12 1.66 33.25
C TYR A 59 7.65 1.67 33.21
N MET A 60 8.27 2.12 32.11
CA MET A 60 9.72 2.21 31.98
C MET A 60 10.33 3.21 32.96
N THR A 61 9.75 4.41 33.08
CA THR A 61 10.18 5.40 34.07
C THR A 61 10.02 4.87 35.48
N GLY A 62 8.89 4.22 35.80
CA GLY A 62 8.66 3.59 37.09
C GLY A 62 9.70 2.52 37.41
N PHE A 63 10.04 1.66 36.44
CA PHE A 63 11.09 0.65 36.59
C PHE A 63 12.45 1.29 36.91
N ILE A 64 12.86 2.32 36.17
CA ILE A 64 14.12 3.03 36.41
C ILE A 64 14.14 3.66 37.80
N VAL A 65 13.04 4.33 38.19
CA VAL A 65 12.92 4.97 39.50
C VAL A 65 13.00 3.93 40.62
N VAL A 66 12.26 2.82 40.52
CA VAL A 66 12.30 1.74 41.51
C VAL A 66 13.70 1.13 41.61
N TRP A 67 14.39 0.93 40.48
CA TRP A 67 15.76 0.39 40.46
C TRP A 67 16.75 1.31 41.16
N VAL A 68 16.69 2.61 40.85
CA VAL A 68 17.55 3.63 41.47
C VAL A 68 17.24 3.76 42.95
N LEU A 69 15.97 3.82 43.34
CA LEU A 69 15.56 3.89 44.75
C LEU A 69 16.01 2.65 45.52
N TRP A 70 15.85 1.46 44.94
CA TRP A 70 16.32 0.22 45.56
C TRP A 70 17.82 0.25 45.79
N ASN A 71 18.62 0.59 44.78
CA ASN A 71 20.08 0.58 44.90
C ASN A 71 20.65 1.76 45.71
N THR A 72 19.90 2.85 45.89
CA THR A 72 20.34 4.00 46.71
C THR A 72 19.91 3.89 48.17
N LEU A 73 18.69 3.40 48.44
CA LEU A 73 18.13 3.29 49.79
C LEU A 73 18.45 1.95 50.47
N ALA A 74 18.83 0.91 49.71
CA ALA A 74 19.25 -0.35 50.29
C ALA A 74 20.57 -0.20 51.09
N PRO A 75 20.75 -0.96 52.18
CA PRO A 75 22.02 -1.07 52.89
C PRO A 75 23.14 -1.56 51.96
N ASP A 76 24.39 -1.14 52.19
CA ASP A 76 25.55 -1.46 51.34
C ASP A 76 25.71 -2.97 51.05
N THR A 77 25.25 -3.83 51.96
CA THR A 77 25.29 -5.29 51.81
C THR A 77 24.30 -5.83 50.78
N TRP A 78 23.24 -5.10 50.43
CA TRP A 78 22.16 -5.51 49.52
C TRP A 78 22.11 -4.65 48.24
N ARG A 79 23.04 -3.70 48.08
CA ARG A 79 23.20 -2.93 46.84
C ARG A 79 23.81 -3.84 45.78
N PHE A 80 23.05 -4.11 44.72
CA PHE A 80 23.53 -4.89 43.59
C PHE A 80 24.22 -4.01 42.53
N ASP A 81 23.82 -2.75 42.41
CA ASP A 81 24.23 -1.84 41.34
C ASP A 81 24.48 -0.42 41.90
N GLU A 82 25.69 -0.19 42.42
CA GLU A 82 26.09 1.12 42.98
C GLU A 82 26.40 2.15 41.88
N TYR A 83 26.36 3.44 42.22
CA TYR A 83 26.63 4.52 41.26
C TYR A 83 27.98 4.28 40.56
N PRO A 84 28.03 4.16 39.22
CA PRO A 84 27.15 4.77 38.21
C PRO A 84 26.05 3.87 37.59
N PHE A 85 25.57 2.82 38.26
CA PHE A 85 24.51 1.90 37.78
C PHE A 85 24.88 1.16 36.49
N ILE A 86 25.95 0.37 36.53
CA ILE A 86 26.48 -0.34 35.35
C ILE A 86 25.49 -1.39 34.84
N PHE A 87 24.76 -2.08 35.72
CA PHE A 87 23.81 -3.12 35.32
C PHE A 87 22.58 -2.52 34.66
N LEU A 88 22.04 -1.44 35.23
CA LEU A 88 20.95 -0.68 34.60
C LEU A 88 21.35 -0.24 33.18
N THR A 89 22.56 0.31 33.03
CA THR A 89 23.08 0.77 31.74
C THR A 89 23.27 -0.38 30.75
N LEU A 90 23.79 -1.51 31.20
CA LEU A 90 23.93 -2.73 30.38
C LEU A 90 22.58 -3.23 29.88
N ILE A 91 21.57 -3.29 30.76
CA ILE A 91 20.23 -3.74 30.39
C ILE A 91 19.57 -2.76 29.40
N LEU A 92 19.67 -1.46 29.65
CA LEU A 92 19.10 -0.44 28.76
C LEU A 92 19.77 -0.43 27.38
N SER A 93 21.10 -0.55 27.32
CA SER A 93 21.82 -0.62 26.04
C SER A 93 21.47 -1.88 25.25
N LEU A 94 21.34 -3.03 25.91
CA LEU A 94 20.88 -4.27 25.28
C LEU A 94 19.43 -4.14 24.78
N GLN A 95 18.55 -3.53 25.59
CA GLN A 95 17.15 -3.30 25.23
C GLN A 95 17.04 -2.45 23.97
N ALA A 96 17.82 -1.37 23.86
CA ALA A 96 17.86 -0.53 22.67
C ALA A 96 18.38 -1.30 21.43
N SER A 97 19.42 -2.11 21.60
CA SER A 97 20.02 -2.91 20.53
C SER A 97 19.03 -3.94 19.95
N TYR A 98 18.24 -4.60 20.81
CA TYR A 98 17.24 -5.57 20.37
C TYR A 98 15.93 -4.92 19.87
N ALA A 99 15.64 -3.68 20.27
CA ALA A 99 14.49 -2.94 19.76
C ALA A 99 14.64 -2.60 18.27
N ALA A 100 15.83 -2.21 17.82
CA ALA A 100 16.08 -1.84 16.42
C ALA A 100 15.66 -2.92 15.39
N PRO A 101 16.08 -4.20 15.49
CA PRO A 101 15.66 -5.23 14.55
C PRO A 101 14.16 -5.55 14.66
N LEU A 102 13.57 -5.53 15.85
CA LEU A 102 12.14 -5.71 16.02
C LEU A 102 11.32 -4.59 15.39
N ILE A 103 11.78 -3.34 15.51
CA ILE A 103 11.16 -2.17 14.88
C ILE A 103 11.29 -2.27 13.37
N LEU A 104 12.47 -2.64 12.84
CA LEU A 104 12.69 -2.82 11.41
C LEU A 104 11.77 -3.90 10.82
N LEU A 105 11.57 -5.00 11.53
CA LEU A 105 10.60 -6.05 11.17
C LEU A 105 9.16 -5.54 11.20
N ALA A 106 8.80 -4.67 12.14
CA ALA A 106 7.47 -4.05 12.19
C ALA A 106 7.27 -3.05 11.03
N GLN A 107 8.31 -2.30 10.68
CA GLN A 107 8.31 -1.29 9.60
C GLN A 107 8.19 -1.92 8.21
N ASN A 108 8.96 -2.98 7.90
CA ASN A 108 8.87 -3.66 6.59
C ASN A 108 7.43 -4.07 6.22
N ARG A 109 6.61 -4.45 7.22
CA ARG A 109 5.22 -4.84 7.00
C ARG A 109 4.25 -3.66 6.96
N GLN A 110 4.60 -2.50 7.54
CA GLN A 110 3.86 -1.26 7.30
C GLN A 110 4.09 -0.82 5.86
N ASP A 111 5.35 -0.82 5.41
CA ASP A 111 5.73 -0.45 4.04
C ASP A 111 5.05 -1.34 2.98
N ASP A 112 4.95 -2.66 3.22
CA ASP A 112 4.24 -3.57 2.32
C ASP A 112 2.73 -3.26 2.22
N ARG A 113 2.08 -2.91 3.35
CA ARG A 113 0.66 -2.53 3.36
C ARG A 113 0.44 -1.18 2.70
N ASP A 114 1.30 -0.21 3.02
CA ASP A 114 1.24 1.14 2.47
C ASP A 114 1.45 1.10 0.95
N ARG A 115 2.30 0.19 0.46
CA ARG A 115 2.46 -0.07 -0.97
C ARG A 115 1.18 -0.58 -1.64
N VAL A 116 0.53 -1.59 -1.07
CA VAL A 116 -0.73 -2.13 -1.62
C VAL A 116 -1.84 -1.07 -1.61
N GLN A 117 -1.94 -0.31 -0.51
CA GLN A 117 -2.86 0.81 -0.40
C GLN A 117 -2.60 1.86 -1.48
N TYR A 118 -1.33 2.23 -1.68
CA TYR A 118 -0.92 3.18 -2.71
C TYR A 118 -1.27 2.72 -4.13
N GLU A 119 -1.05 1.43 -4.44
CA GLU A 119 -1.41 0.86 -5.74
C GLU A 119 -2.94 0.89 -5.96
N GLN A 120 -3.74 0.61 -4.94
CA GLN A 120 -5.20 0.70 -5.01
C GLN A 120 -5.68 2.14 -5.18
N ASP A 121 -5.16 3.08 -4.39
CA ASP A 121 -5.51 4.49 -4.48
C ASP A 121 -5.18 5.05 -5.85
N ARG A 122 -4.07 4.62 -6.44
CA ARG A 122 -3.71 4.97 -7.82
C ARG A 122 -4.74 4.45 -8.83
N MET A 123 -5.16 3.19 -8.73
CA MET A 123 -6.20 2.64 -9.62
C MET A 123 -7.54 3.38 -9.47
N VAL A 124 -7.91 3.75 -8.24
CA VAL A 124 -9.12 4.53 -7.98
C VAL A 124 -9.00 5.92 -8.58
N ALA A 125 -7.85 6.59 -8.44
CA ALA A 125 -7.59 7.89 -9.03
C ALA A 125 -7.68 7.87 -10.56
N GLU A 126 -7.09 6.86 -11.21
CA GLU A 126 -7.17 6.67 -12.67
C GLU A 126 -8.63 6.47 -13.13
N ARG A 127 -9.44 5.71 -12.38
CA ARG A 127 -10.88 5.55 -12.66
C ARG A 127 -11.65 6.85 -12.47
N ASN A 128 -11.43 7.57 -11.37
CA ASN A 128 -12.09 8.85 -11.11
C ASN A 128 -11.76 9.88 -12.20
N GLN A 129 -10.52 9.89 -12.69
CA GLN A 129 -10.15 10.73 -13.81
C GLN A 129 -10.92 10.35 -15.08
N ALA A 130 -10.99 9.07 -15.41
CA ALA A 130 -11.74 8.58 -16.57
C ALA A 130 -13.25 8.91 -16.48
N ASP A 131 -13.85 8.72 -15.30
CA ASP A 131 -15.25 9.05 -15.05
C ASP A 131 -15.51 10.56 -15.19
N THR A 132 -14.59 11.38 -14.67
CA THR A 132 -14.68 12.85 -14.82
C THR A 132 -14.56 13.27 -16.28
N GLU A 133 -13.65 12.67 -17.04
CA GLU A 133 -13.52 12.92 -18.48
C GLU A 133 -14.77 12.50 -19.24
N TYR A 134 -15.34 11.33 -18.91
CA TYR A 134 -16.58 10.83 -19.51
C TYR A 134 -17.74 11.78 -19.23
N LEU A 135 -17.96 12.12 -17.95
CA LEU A 135 -19.01 13.05 -17.55
C LEU A 135 -18.85 14.42 -18.21
N THR A 136 -17.61 14.91 -18.36
CA THR A 136 -17.34 16.21 -19.02
C THR A 136 -17.68 16.16 -20.52
N ARG A 137 -17.35 15.06 -21.21
CA ARG A 137 -17.72 14.86 -22.62
C ARG A 137 -19.24 14.76 -22.78
N GLU A 138 -19.91 14.02 -21.89
CA GLU A 138 -21.35 13.88 -21.91
C GLU A 138 -22.05 15.22 -21.63
N LEU A 139 -21.55 16.00 -20.66
CA LEU A 139 -22.03 17.37 -20.37
C LEU A 139 -21.85 18.31 -21.56
N ALA A 140 -20.72 18.22 -22.27
CA ALA A 140 -20.49 19.00 -23.47
C ALA A 140 -21.48 18.63 -24.58
N GLY A 141 -21.76 17.33 -24.77
CA GLY A 141 -22.78 16.83 -25.71
C GLY A 141 -24.18 17.33 -25.35
N LEU A 142 -24.59 17.17 -24.09
CA LEU A 142 -25.87 17.66 -23.57
C LEU A 142 -26.00 19.18 -23.73
N ARG A 143 -24.93 19.95 -23.49
CA ARG A 143 -24.93 21.39 -23.67
C ARG A 143 -25.19 21.78 -25.13
N VAL A 144 -24.58 21.09 -26.09
CA VAL A 144 -24.77 21.36 -27.52
C VAL A 144 -26.20 20.99 -27.94
N ALA A 145 -26.70 19.82 -27.50
CA ALA A 145 -28.07 19.40 -27.77
C ALA A 145 -29.11 20.39 -27.18
N LEU A 146 -28.90 20.86 -25.95
CA LEU A 146 -29.74 21.89 -25.35
C LEU A 146 -29.62 23.24 -26.05
N ALA A 147 -28.45 23.61 -26.55
CA ALA A 147 -28.27 24.86 -27.30
C ALA A 147 -29.06 24.86 -28.62
N ASP A 148 -29.19 23.71 -29.28
CA ASP A 148 -29.97 23.55 -30.53
C ASP A 148 -31.49 23.59 -30.27
N VAL A 149 -31.96 22.98 -29.17
CA VAL A 149 -33.39 22.97 -28.80
C VAL A 149 -33.84 24.27 -28.15
N ALA A 150 -32.96 24.94 -27.40
CA ALA A 150 -33.23 26.24 -26.78
C ALA A 150 -32.85 27.42 -27.69
N THR A 151 -32.86 27.22 -29.02
CA THR A 151 -32.65 28.33 -29.94
C THR A 151 -33.72 29.39 -29.67
N ARG A 152 -33.31 30.66 -29.52
CA ARG A 152 -34.18 31.81 -29.19
C ARG A 152 -35.46 31.83 -30.03
N ASP A 153 -35.38 31.40 -31.28
CA ASP A 153 -36.49 31.37 -32.21
C ASP A 153 -37.52 30.28 -31.92
N PHE A 154 -37.11 29.11 -31.41
CA PHE A 154 -38.04 28.06 -30.96
C PHE A 154 -38.78 28.50 -29.69
N LEU A 155 -38.06 29.02 -28.69
CA LEU A 155 -38.68 29.57 -27.48
C LEU A 155 -39.64 30.72 -27.82
N ARG A 156 -39.27 31.56 -28.79
CA ARG A 156 -40.10 32.67 -29.27
C ARG A 156 -41.34 32.16 -30.00
N ALA A 157 -41.19 31.16 -30.87
CA ALA A 157 -42.30 30.55 -31.58
C ALA A 157 -43.30 29.91 -30.61
N GLU A 158 -42.82 29.18 -29.60
CA GLU A 158 -43.70 28.49 -28.66
C GLU A 158 -44.36 29.46 -27.66
N LEU A 159 -43.65 30.52 -27.23
CA LEU A 159 -44.26 31.62 -26.49
C LEU A 159 -45.34 32.34 -27.31
N GLN A 160 -45.09 32.61 -28.59
CA GLN A 160 -46.09 33.23 -29.47
C GLN A 160 -47.30 32.32 -29.64
N ARG A 161 -47.08 31.01 -29.84
CA ARG A 161 -48.15 30.03 -29.97
C ARG A 161 -49.02 29.93 -28.71
N LEU A 162 -48.40 29.89 -27.52
CA LEU A 162 -49.10 29.91 -26.23
C LEU A 162 -49.89 31.22 -26.02
N VAL A 163 -49.34 32.37 -26.42
CA VAL A 163 -50.04 33.66 -26.37
C VAL A 163 -51.24 33.67 -27.31
N GLU A 164 -51.09 33.12 -28.51
CA GLU A 164 -52.18 33.00 -29.49
C GLU A 164 -53.29 32.07 -28.97
N ASP A 165 -52.95 30.92 -28.38
CA ASP A 165 -53.91 29.99 -27.76
C ASP A 165 -54.67 30.60 -26.58
N VAL A 166 -53.99 31.37 -25.72
CA VAL A 166 -54.65 32.09 -24.61
C VAL A 166 -55.59 33.18 -25.13
N ARG A 167 -55.24 33.85 -26.23
CA ARG A 167 -56.14 34.80 -26.92
C ARG A 167 -57.29 34.11 -27.64
N ALA A 168 -57.05 32.92 -28.19
CA ALA A 168 -58.02 32.16 -28.97
C ALA A 168 -59.04 31.43 -28.09
N ARG A 169 -58.76 31.21 -26.80
CA ARG A 169 -59.75 30.71 -25.82
C ARG A 169 -60.87 31.76 -25.64
N PRO A 170 -62.08 31.52 -26.19
CA PRO A 170 -63.22 32.38 -25.95
C PRO A 170 -63.71 32.16 -24.51
N ARG A 171 -64.22 33.23 -23.89
CA ARG A 171 -64.93 33.16 -22.61
C ARG A 171 -66.26 32.41 -22.75
#